data_AF-A0A495KPI5-F1
#
_entry.id   AF-A0A495KPI5-F1
#
_cell.length_a   1.000
_cell.length_b   1.000
_cell.length_c   1.000
_cell.angle_alpha   90.00
_cell.angle_beta   90.00
_cell.angle_gamma   90.00
#
_symmetry.space_group_name_H-M   'P 1'
#
loop_
_entity.id
_entity.type
_entity.pdbx_description
1 polymer ?
#
loop_
_entity_poly.entity_id
_entity_poly.type
_entity_poly.pdbx_seq_one_letter_code
_entity_poly.pdbx_strand_id
1 'polypeptide(L)'
;MNQLQERKRSMYYVVEDFLATVPAATLATLPQFENNLVLFTDTVGLIRAESESQTTNRIGYRIVKDDLKLTMTREAIDVATRIRAYAINEGNTVLREEMNQRMSNLYKRADTVCADICWFIHGKGTELLADVDPYGVKQDMLDELSASITEYVAYIPKPRAGIVERKQATAEMQQLFANSDSILKTMDALMTMLQFTDPEVYKSYFSSRKIIRPGYRTLSLRGLVTDAEGLPIAKANVIIENANIYRKTTDVGGFEIKDLASGMYTVTINKPGFVEMRTVVAVTATQRSEINIVLSEVANKTAKVA
;
A
#
# COMPACT_ATOMS: atom_id res chain seq x y z
N MET A 1 5.89 8.40 0.43
CA MET A 1 6.45 9.33 -0.57
C MET A 1 5.31 9.85 -1.44
N ASN A 2 5.29 11.13 -1.81
CA ASN A 2 4.31 11.63 -2.77
C ASN A 2 4.78 11.39 -4.23
N GLN A 3 3.87 11.53 -5.20
CA GLN A 3 4.19 11.25 -6.61
C GLN A 3 5.30 12.15 -7.18
N LEU A 4 5.44 13.38 -6.68
CA LEU A 4 6.51 14.28 -7.13
C LEU A 4 7.88 13.83 -6.58
N GLN A 5 7.93 13.44 -5.31
CA GLN A 5 9.13 12.91 -4.66
C GLN A 5 9.60 11.60 -5.30
N GLU A 6 8.65 10.73 -5.68
CA GLU A 6 8.97 9.50 -6.42
C GLU A 6 9.63 9.83 -7.76
N ARG A 7 9.03 10.74 -8.55
CA ARG A 7 9.61 11.19 -9.82
C ARG A 7 10.95 11.92 -9.65
N LYS A 8 11.13 12.68 -8.56
CA LYS A 8 12.44 13.28 -8.23
C LYS A 8 13.48 12.21 -7.98
N ARG A 9 13.14 11.16 -7.23
CA ARG A 9 14.05 10.04 -7.00
C ARG A 9 14.41 9.32 -8.30
N SER A 10 13.46 9.11 -9.20
CA SER A 10 13.76 8.57 -10.54
C SER A 10 14.74 9.46 -11.30
N MET A 11 14.55 10.78 -11.25
CA MET A 11 15.49 11.73 -11.84
C MET A 11 16.88 11.66 -11.20
N TYR A 12 16.96 11.51 -9.88
CA TYR A 12 18.24 11.36 -9.18
C TYR A 12 19.04 10.15 -9.69
N TYR A 13 18.39 9.01 -9.90
CA TYR A 13 19.06 7.83 -10.47
C TYR A 13 19.57 8.06 -11.89
N VAL A 14 18.83 8.80 -12.73
CA VAL A 14 19.30 9.15 -14.08
C VAL A 14 20.52 10.08 -14.02
N VAL A 15 20.56 11.00 -13.05
CA VAL A 15 21.73 11.87 -12.84
C VAL A 15 22.95 11.08 -12.35
N GLU A 16 22.78 10.18 -11.38
CA GLU A 16 23.86 9.32 -10.88
C GLU A 16 24.43 8.44 -12.00
N ASP A 17 23.55 7.77 -12.75
CA ASP A 17 23.95 6.89 -13.85
C ASP A 17 24.70 7.67 -14.94
N PHE A 18 24.18 8.84 -15.34
CA PHE A 18 24.85 9.71 -16.29
C PHE A 18 26.23 10.16 -15.79
N LEU A 19 26.34 10.66 -14.55
CA LEU A 19 27.61 11.14 -14.00
C LEU A 19 28.64 10.02 -13.86
N ALA A 20 28.22 8.78 -13.63
CA ALA A 20 29.10 7.61 -13.64
C ALA A 20 29.70 7.31 -15.03
N THR A 21 29.04 7.76 -16.12
CA THR A 21 29.57 7.62 -17.49
C THR A 21 30.52 8.75 -17.91
N VAL A 22 30.51 9.89 -17.19
CA VAL A 22 31.35 11.05 -17.52
C VAL A 22 32.80 10.77 -17.10
N PRO A 23 33.80 11.03 -17.96
CA PRO A 23 35.20 10.86 -17.58
C PRO A 23 35.58 11.67 -16.33
N ALA A 24 36.23 11.03 -15.36
CA ALA A 24 36.64 11.66 -14.11
C ALA A 24 37.53 12.90 -14.33
N ALA A 25 38.33 12.91 -15.40
CA ALA A 25 39.14 14.07 -15.79
C ALA A 25 38.29 15.32 -16.11
N THR A 26 37.13 15.14 -16.74
CA THR A 26 36.18 16.23 -17.03
C THR A 26 35.58 16.76 -15.72
N LEU A 27 35.16 15.87 -14.82
CA LEU A 27 34.60 16.27 -13.53
C LEU A 27 35.64 16.95 -12.62
N ALA A 28 36.91 16.56 -12.69
CA ALA A 28 38.00 17.16 -11.94
C ALA A 28 38.30 18.61 -12.35
N THR A 29 37.87 19.05 -13.55
CA THR A 29 37.97 20.46 -13.95
C THR A 29 37.02 21.37 -13.17
N LEU A 30 35.97 20.78 -12.55
CA LEU A 30 34.95 21.51 -11.81
C LEU A 30 35.32 21.56 -10.31
N PRO A 31 35.63 22.75 -9.75
CA PRO A 31 36.00 22.87 -8.35
C PRO A 31 34.90 22.37 -7.42
N GLN A 32 35.26 21.57 -6.42
CA GLN A 32 34.35 21.00 -5.42
C GLN A 32 33.25 20.06 -5.98
N PHE A 33 33.26 19.72 -7.27
CA PHE A 33 32.20 18.90 -7.86
C PHE A 33 32.17 17.48 -7.29
N GLU A 34 33.34 16.84 -7.13
CA GLU A 34 33.46 15.50 -6.56
C GLU A 34 32.90 15.42 -5.12
N ASN A 35 33.20 16.42 -4.28
CA ASN A 35 32.64 16.51 -2.93
C ASN A 35 31.10 16.63 -2.95
N ASN A 36 30.55 17.46 -3.85
CA ASN A 36 29.09 17.59 -3.99
C ASN A 36 28.47 16.30 -4.54
N LEU A 37 29.15 15.58 -5.43
CA LEU A 37 28.69 14.31 -5.97
C LEU A 37 28.59 13.24 -4.87
N VAL A 38 29.61 13.12 -4.00
CA VAL A 38 29.58 12.20 -2.86
C VAL A 38 28.41 12.53 -1.91
N LEU A 39 28.26 13.81 -1.55
CA LEU A 39 27.13 14.24 -0.70
C LEU A 39 25.78 13.93 -1.36
N PHE A 40 25.67 14.13 -2.68
CA PHE A 40 24.45 13.82 -3.41
C PHE A 40 24.15 12.31 -3.38
N THR A 41 25.11 11.45 -3.74
CA THR A 41 24.92 10.00 -3.75
C THR A 41 24.58 9.43 -2.38
N ASP A 42 25.21 9.97 -1.31
CA ASP A 42 24.90 9.58 0.06
C ASP A 42 23.46 9.94 0.43
N THR A 43 23.00 11.16 0.09
CA THR A 43 21.61 11.56 0.36
C THR A 43 20.60 10.71 -0.43
N VAL A 44 20.92 10.34 -1.68
CA VAL A 44 20.07 9.46 -2.50
C VAL A 44 20.01 8.04 -1.92
N GLY A 45 21.14 7.54 -1.40
CA GLY A 45 21.21 6.28 -0.66
C GLY A 45 20.34 6.28 0.59
N LEU A 46 20.39 7.36 1.38
CA LEU A 46 19.53 7.54 2.55
C LEU A 46 18.04 7.62 2.19
N ILE A 47 17.68 8.30 1.09
CA ILE A 47 16.29 8.34 0.58
C ILE A 47 15.80 6.93 0.23
N ARG A 48 16.67 6.06 -0.30
CA ARG A 48 16.32 4.66 -0.58
C ARG A 48 16.04 3.90 0.71
N ALA A 49 16.95 3.96 1.68
CA ALA A 49 16.79 3.29 2.98
C ALA A 49 15.51 3.74 3.72
N GLU A 50 15.25 5.05 3.77
CA GLU A 50 14.04 5.59 4.40
C GLU A 50 12.76 5.21 3.65
N SER A 51 12.83 5.14 2.32
CA SER A 51 11.71 4.66 1.51
C SER A 51 11.38 3.20 1.80
N GLU A 52 12.37 2.33 1.99
CA GLU A 52 12.17 0.93 2.36
C GLU A 52 11.55 0.82 3.75
N SER A 53 12.11 1.56 4.72
CA SER A 53 11.53 1.64 6.07
C SER A 53 10.08 2.12 6.04
N GLN A 54 9.74 3.11 5.21
CA GLN A 54 8.38 3.63 5.08
C GLN A 54 7.40 2.62 4.46
N THR A 55 7.83 1.81 3.48
CA THR A 55 6.95 0.87 2.76
C THR A 55 6.78 -0.47 3.47
N THR A 56 7.63 -0.82 4.43
CA THR A 56 7.53 -2.07 5.20
C THR A 56 6.15 -2.23 5.85
N ASN A 57 5.47 -3.33 5.53
CA ASN A 57 4.19 -3.68 6.12
C ASN A 57 4.39 -4.18 7.57
N ARG A 58 3.87 -3.40 8.51
CA ARG A 58 4.01 -3.64 9.96
C ARG A 58 2.75 -4.22 10.62
N ILE A 59 1.73 -4.59 9.82
CA ILE A 59 0.48 -5.18 10.33
C ILE A 59 0.77 -6.49 11.10
N GLY A 60 1.81 -7.23 10.70
CA GLY A 60 2.25 -8.45 11.39
C GLY A 60 2.47 -8.24 12.90
N TYR A 61 2.98 -7.07 13.32
CA TYR A 61 3.17 -6.81 14.74
C TYR A 61 1.85 -6.80 15.53
N ARG A 62 0.76 -6.31 14.93
CA ARG A 62 -0.53 -6.33 15.59
C ARG A 62 -1.05 -7.77 15.73
N ILE A 63 -0.94 -8.55 14.65
CA ILE A 63 -1.43 -9.93 14.61
C ILE A 63 -0.71 -10.78 15.65
N VAL A 64 0.62 -10.73 15.69
CA VAL A 64 1.43 -11.49 16.66
C VAL A 64 1.10 -11.05 18.10
N LYS A 65 0.91 -9.75 18.34
CA LYS A 65 0.51 -9.27 19.67
C LYS A 65 -0.85 -9.83 20.10
N ASP A 66 -1.82 -9.85 19.19
CA ASP A 66 -3.17 -10.33 19.48
C ASP A 66 -3.19 -11.85 19.74
N ASP A 67 -2.33 -12.62 19.05
CA ASP A 67 -2.11 -14.05 19.27
C ASP A 67 -1.42 -14.34 20.60
N LEU A 68 -0.33 -13.63 20.92
CA LEU A 68 0.35 -13.72 22.21
C LEU A 68 -0.59 -13.40 23.38
N LYS A 69 -1.46 -12.39 23.22
CA LYS A 69 -2.47 -12.06 24.24
C LYS A 69 -3.43 -13.22 24.45
N LEU A 70 -3.85 -13.89 23.38
CA LEU A 70 -4.77 -15.03 23.47
C LEU A 70 -4.11 -16.22 24.18
N THR A 71 -2.87 -16.53 23.83
CA THR A 71 -2.09 -17.62 24.45
C THR A 71 -1.87 -17.36 25.94
N MET A 72 -1.35 -16.19 26.30
CA MET A 72 -1.12 -15.77 27.70
C MET A 72 -2.41 -15.82 28.52
N THR A 73 -3.52 -15.29 27.99
CA THR A 73 -4.79 -15.28 28.74
C THR A 73 -5.37 -16.68 28.92
N ARG A 74 -5.19 -17.59 27.96
CA ARG A 74 -5.63 -18.98 28.08
C ARG A 74 -4.87 -19.70 29.20
N GLU A 75 -3.55 -19.58 29.21
CA GLU A 75 -2.68 -20.17 30.24
C GLU A 75 -3.00 -19.62 31.63
N ALA A 76 -3.14 -18.30 31.74
CA ALA A 76 -3.50 -17.65 32.99
C ALA A 76 -4.87 -18.12 33.53
N ILE A 77 -5.86 -18.31 32.66
CA ILE A 77 -7.20 -18.80 33.07
C ILE A 77 -7.14 -20.26 33.52
N ASP A 78 -6.33 -21.11 32.89
CA ASP A 78 -6.17 -22.50 33.33
C ASP A 78 -5.57 -22.56 34.74
N VAL A 79 -4.49 -21.82 34.99
CA VAL A 79 -3.88 -21.69 36.33
C VAL A 79 -4.88 -21.12 37.34
N ALA A 80 -5.55 -20.01 37.03
CA ALA A 80 -6.53 -19.39 37.92
C ALA A 80 -7.70 -20.33 38.26
N THR A 81 -8.17 -21.12 37.29
CA THR A 81 -9.29 -22.06 37.51
C THR A 81 -8.90 -23.17 38.49
N ARG A 82 -7.65 -23.66 38.40
CA ARG A 82 -7.13 -24.68 39.33
C ARG A 82 -6.93 -24.14 40.74
N ILE A 83 -6.33 -22.95 40.88
CA ILE A 83 -6.17 -22.27 42.19
C ILE A 83 -7.55 -21.97 42.80
N ARG A 84 -8.53 -21.57 41.98
CA ARG A 84 -9.91 -21.35 42.44
C ARG A 84 -10.56 -22.63 42.98
N ALA A 85 -10.29 -23.78 42.37
CA ALA A 85 -10.80 -25.07 42.84
C ALA A 85 -10.23 -25.43 44.22
N TYR A 86 -8.93 -25.21 44.42
CA TYR A 86 -8.27 -25.32 45.72
C TYR A 86 -8.92 -24.39 46.77
N ALA A 87 -9.12 -23.12 46.43
CA ALA A 87 -9.73 -22.14 47.33
C ALA A 87 -11.16 -22.51 47.77
N ILE A 88 -11.94 -23.15 46.89
CA ILE A 88 -13.29 -23.63 47.21
C ILE A 88 -13.23 -24.77 48.24
N ASN A 89 -12.29 -25.71 48.08
CA ASN A 89 -12.16 -26.85 48.98
C ASN A 89 -11.65 -26.46 50.37
N GLU A 90 -10.73 -25.48 50.45
CA GLU A 90 -10.24 -24.91 51.71
C GLU A 90 -11.23 -23.94 52.37
N GLY A 91 -12.29 -23.53 51.68
CA GLY A 91 -13.24 -22.53 52.17
C GLY A 91 -12.69 -21.09 52.18
N ASN A 92 -11.59 -20.81 51.47
CA ASN A 92 -11.00 -19.48 51.37
C ASN A 92 -11.76 -18.61 50.36
N THR A 93 -12.68 -17.79 50.88
CA THR A 93 -13.53 -16.92 50.06
C THR A 93 -12.76 -15.81 49.34
N VAL A 94 -11.68 -15.29 49.92
CA VAL A 94 -10.88 -14.21 49.32
C VAL A 94 -10.16 -14.73 48.09
N LEU A 95 -9.39 -15.82 48.22
CA LEU A 95 -8.65 -16.41 47.12
C LEU A 95 -9.59 -16.88 45.99
N ARG A 96 -10.78 -17.38 46.35
CA ARG A 96 -11.80 -17.78 45.37
C ARG A 96 -12.26 -16.62 44.49
N GLU A 97 -12.48 -15.44 45.06
CA GLU A 97 -12.90 -14.25 44.30
C GLU A 97 -11.73 -13.61 43.54
N GLU A 98 -10.53 -13.60 44.12
CA GLU A 98 -9.31 -13.14 43.43
C GLU A 98 -9.06 -13.93 42.13
N MET A 99 -9.26 -15.26 42.19
CA MET A 99 -9.07 -16.17 41.05
C MET A 99 -10.31 -16.29 40.14
N ASN A 100 -11.38 -15.51 40.38
CA ASN A 100 -12.60 -15.52 39.57
C ASN A 100 -12.42 -14.75 38.25
N GLN A 101 -11.51 -15.23 37.41
CA GLN A 101 -11.17 -14.63 36.13
C GLN A 101 -11.91 -15.34 34.99
N ARG A 102 -12.47 -14.57 34.07
CA ARG A 102 -13.13 -15.09 32.85
C ARG A 102 -12.32 -14.70 31.62
N MET A 103 -12.13 -15.64 30.70
CA MET A 103 -11.35 -15.45 29.48
C MET A 103 -11.74 -14.18 28.71
N SER A 104 -13.04 -14.01 28.42
CA SER A 104 -13.53 -12.87 27.65
C SER A 104 -13.35 -11.53 28.37
N ASN A 105 -13.38 -11.52 29.71
CA ASN A 105 -13.16 -10.32 30.50
C ASN A 105 -11.68 -9.96 30.54
N LEU A 106 -10.81 -10.95 30.80
CA LEU A 106 -9.37 -10.76 30.87
C LEU A 106 -8.79 -10.31 29.52
N TYR A 107 -9.13 -11.01 28.44
CA TYR A 107 -8.65 -10.69 27.08
C TYR A 107 -9.05 -9.27 26.62
N LYS A 108 -10.22 -8.77 27.05
CA LYS A 108 -10.70 -7.43 26.70
C LYS A 108 -10.11 -6.31 27.56
N ARG A 109 -9.36 -6.62 28.62
CA ARG A 109 -8.67 -5.59 29.43
C ARG A 109 -7.60 -4.89 28.59
N ALA A 110 -7.23 -3.69 29.03
CA ALA A 110 -6.08 -2.96 28.49
C ALA A 110 -4.81 -3.82 28.58
N ASP A 111 -3.90 -3.65 27.62
CA ASP A 111 -2.75 -4.55 27.45
C ASP A 111 -1.88 -4.68 28.72
N THR A 112 -1.56 -3.56 29.38
CA THR A 112 -0.80 -3.56 30.64
C THR A 112 -1.57 -4.23 31.77
N VAL A 113 -2.84 -3.85 31.96
CA VAL A 113 -3.72 -4.42 32.99
C VAL A 113 -3.92 -5.92 32.81
N CYS A 114 -4.02 -6.39 31.57
CA CYS A 114 -4.12 -7.81 31.24
C CYS A 114 -2.87 -8.57 31.70
N ALA A 115 -1.67 -8.02 31.40
CA ALA A 115 -0.41 -8.60 31.84
C ALA A 115 -0.26 -8.56 33.37
N ASP A 116 -0.64 -7.47 34.02
CA ASP A 116 -0.59 -7.33 35.49
C ASP A 116 -1.46 -8.39 36.19
N ILE A 117 -2.67 -8.66 35.68
CA ILE A 117 -3.53 -9.72 36.22
C ILE A 117 -2.91 -11.10 35.99
N CYS A 118 -2.27 -11.34 34.85
CA CYS A 118 -1.60 -12.62 34.59
C CYS A 118 -0.40 -12.81 35.53
N TRP A 119 0.38 -11.76 35.79
CA TRP A 119 1.44 -11.77 36.79
C TRP A 119 0.93 -12.03 38.20
N PHE A 120 -0.22 -11.45 38.56
CA PHE A 120 -0.85 -11.71 39.84
C PHE A 120 -1.25 -13.18 40.01
N ILE A 121 -1.85 -13.80 38.97
CA ILE A 121 -2.20 -15.23 38.97
C ILE A 121 -0.94 -16.09 39.10
N HIS A 122 0.09 -15.80 38.30
CA HIS A 122 1.39 -16.49 38.38
C HIS A 122 1.97 -16.40 39.80
N GLY A 123 2.00 -15.20 40.37
CA GLY A 123 2.48 -14.95 41.74
C GLY A 123 1.75 -15.81 42.77
N LYS A 124 0.41 -15.85 42.72
CA LYS A 124 -0.39 -16.71 43.61
C LYS A 124 -0.14 -18.20 43.40
N GLY A 125 0.04 -18.63 42.15
CA GLY A 125 0.41 -20.00 41.83
C GLY A 125 1.77 -20.39 42.40
N THR A 126 2.76 -19.49 42.32
CA THR A 126 4.09 -19.73 42.89
C THR A 126 4.09 -19.72 44.42
N GLU A 127 3.31 -18.83 45.05
CA GLU A 127 3.19 -18.76 46.51
C GLU A 127 2.58 -20.03 47.11
N LEU A 128 1.60 -20.64 46.43
CA LEU A 128 0.80 -21.77 46.92
C LEU A 128 1.18 -23.11 46.27
N LEU A 129 2.33 -23.20 45.58
CA LEU A 129 2.66 -24.30 44.67
C LEU A 129 2.46 -25.70 45.30
N ALA A 130 2.89 -25.90 46.56
CA ALA A 130 2.76 -27.17 47.24
C ALA A 130 1.29 -27.59 47.47
N ASP A 131 0.42 -26.62 47.72
CA ASP A 131 -1.00 -26.86 48.03
C ASP A 131 -1.86 -27.02 46.76
N VAL A 132 -1.44 -26.40 45.66
CA VAL A 132 -2.14 -26.45 44.37
C VAL A 132 -1.61 -27.54 43.42
N ASP A 133 -0.49 -28.18 43.73
CA ASP A 133 0.05 -29.32 42.97
C ASP A 133 -0.96 -30.49 42.83
N PRO A 134 -1.71 -30.89 43.88
CA PRO A 134 -2.78 -31.89 43.75
C PRO A 134 -3.92 -31.49 42.80
N TYR A 135 -4.09 -30.19 42.57
CA TYR A 135 -5.07 -29.62 41.64
C TYR A 135 -4.49 -29.47 40.21
N GLY A 136 -3.27 -29.96 40.00
CA GLY A 136 -2.60 -30.03 38.72
C GLY A 136 -1.78 -28.80 38.36
N VAL A 137 -1.59 -27.82 39.24
CA VAL A 137 -0.69 -26.69 38.97
C VAL A 137 0.76 -27.14 39.19
N LYS A 138 1.51 -27.32 38.10
CA LYS A 138 2.92 -27.73 38.13
C LYS A 138 3.84 -26.54 37.90
N GLN A 139 5.10 -26.67 38.33
CA GLN A 139 6.14 -25.67 38.07
C GLN A 139 6.26 -25.34 36.57
N ASP A 140 6.27 -26.36 35.71
CA ASP A 140 6.37 -26.19 34.25
C ASP A 140 5.26 -25.26 33.69
N MET A 141 4.04 -25.34 34.23
CA MET A 141 2.93 -24.47 33.78
C MET A 141 3.12 -23.01 34.19
N LEU A 142 3.72 -22.78 35.37
CA LEU A 142 4.02 -21.43 35.84
C LEU A 142 5.17 -20.83 35.03
N ASP A 143 6.18 -21.64 34.72
CA ASP A 143 7.30 -21.22 33.87
C ASP A 143 6.81 -20.87 32.44
N GLU A 144 5.95 -21.70 31.84
CA GLU A 144 5.30 -21.41 30.54
C GLU A 144 4.49 -20.10 30.58
N LEU A 145 3.68 -19.91 31.62
CA LEU A 145 2.91 -18.68 31.80
C LEU A 145 3.81 -17.45 31.96
N SER A 146 4.89 -17.55 32.74
CA SER A 146 5.84 -16.45 32.93
C SER A 146 6.54 -16.07 31.61
N ALA A 147 6.85 -17.07 30.78
CA ALA A 147 7.45 -16.88 29.47
C ALA A 147 6.46 -16.19 28.52
N SER A 148 5.20 -16.63 28.46
CA SER A 148 4.19 -16.04 27.59
C SER A 148 3.83 -14.60 28.00
N ILE A 149 3.79 -14.29 29.30
CA ILE A 149 3.62 -12.92 29.79
C ILE A 149 4.79 -12.05 29.34
N THR A 150 6.03 -12.52 29.52
CA THR A 150 7.24 -11.77 29.16
C THR A 150 7.30 -11.47 27.65
N GLU A 151 6.97 -12.47 26.82
CA GLU A 151 6.92 -12.30 25.37
C GLU A 151 5.83 -11.31 24.94
N TYR A 152 4.63 -11.42 25.51
CA TYR A 152 3.53 -10.49 25.25
C TYR A 152 3.90 -9.05 25.63
N VAL A 153 4.46 -8.83 26.82
CA VAL A 153 4.87 -7.50 27.31
C VAL A 153 5.92 -6.88 26.41
N ALA A 154 6.91 -7.66 25.95
CA ALA A 154 7.91 -7.21 24.98
C ALA A 154 7.29 -6.80 23.62
N TYR A 155 6.10 -7.29 23.31
CA TYR A 155 5.38 -7.01 22.07
C TYR A 155 4.43 -5.82 22.15
N ILE A 156 3.97 -5.43 23.34
CA ILE A 156 3.09 -4.26 23.57
C ILE A 156 3.59 -2.99 22.84
N PRO A 157 4.87 -2.59 22.91
CA PRO A 157 5.33 -1.35 22.30
C PRO A 157 5.50 -1.43 20.77
N LYS A 158 5.70 -2.63 20.19
CA LYS A 158 6.11 -2.78 18.78
C LYS A 158 5.15 -2.16 17.75
N PRO A 159 3.81 -2.32 17.87
CA PRO A 159 2.89 -1.66 16.94
C PRO A 159 2.99 -0.13 16.97
N ARG A 160 3.18 0.46 18.16
CA ARG A 160 3.35 1.91 18.31
C ARG A 160 4.71 2.37 17.78
N ALA A 161 5.79 1.64 18.09
CA ALA A 161 7.12 1.90 17.57
C ALA A 161 7.13 1.92 16.04
N GLY A 162 6.49 0.93 15.39
CA GLY A 162 6.37 0.89 13.94
C GLY A 162 5.61 2.08 13.32
N ILE A 163 4.61 2.62 14.01
CA ILE A 163 3.91 3.84 13.56
C ILE A 163 4.83 5.06 13.68
N VAL A 164 5.60 5.15 14.77
CA VAL A 164 6.55 6.24 15.02
C VAL A 164 7.67 6.21 13.99
N GLU A 165 8.28 5.05 13.74
CA GLU A 165 9.29 4.86 12.69
C GLU A 165 8.79 5.33 11.33
N ARG A 166 7.59 4.90 10.91
CA ARG A 166 7.02 5.33 9.62
C ARG A 166 6.82 6.84 9.57
N LYS A 167 6.41 7.46 10.67
CA LYS A 167 6.24 8.92 10.76
C LYS A 167 7.60 9.63 10.66
N GLN A 168 8.60 9.12 11.36
CA GLN A 168 9.97 9.64 11.34
C GLN A 168 10.59 9.53 9.96
N ALA A 169 10.56 8.34 9.33
CA ALA A 169 11.02 8.12 7.96
C ALA A 169 10.36 9.09 6.96
N THR A 170 9.08 9.40 7.16
CA THR A 170 8.38 10.38 6.31
C THR A 170 8.93 11.79 6.46
N ALA A 171 9.28 12.21 7.68
CA ALA A 171 9.83 13.53 7.98
C ALA A 171 11.29 13.66 7.51
N GLU A 172 12.11 12.65 7.78
CA GLU A 172 13.52 12.61 7.36
C GLU A 172 13.64 12.60 5.84
N MET A 173 12.80 11.81 5.15
CA MET A 173 12.76 11.80 3.69
C MET A 173 12.44 13.19 3.11
N GLN A 174 11.58 13.99 3.74
CA GLN A 174 11.32 15.37 3.29
C GLN A 174 12.56 16.26 3.38
N GLN A 175 13.33 16.13 4.48
CA GLN A 175 14.59 16.86 4.66
C GLN A 175 15.64 16.40 3.65
N LEU A 176 15.76 15.08 3.43
CA LEU A 176 16.70 14.52 2.45
C LEU A 176 16.41 15.02 1.04
N PHE A 177 15.14 15.06 0.60
CA PHE A 177 14.80 15.64 -0.71
C PHE A 177 15.19 17.12 -0.82
N ALA A 178 14.99 17.91 0.23
CA ALA A 178 15.39 19.32 0.24
C ALA A 178 16.91 19.50 0.20
N ASN A 179 17.65 18.65 0.92
CA ASN A 179 19.10 18.65 0.92
C ASN A 179 19.65 18.24 -0.45
N SER A 180 19.12 17.16 -1.05
CA SER A 180 19.50 16.74 -2.40
C SER A 180 19.19 17.83 -3.44
N ASP A 181 18.05 18.51 -3.36
CA ASP A 181 17.73 19.65 -4.24
C ASP A 181 18.76 20.79 -4.09
N SER A 182 19.24 21.06 -2.86
CA SER A 182 20.24 22.09 -2.59
C SER A 182 21.62 21.72 -3.15
N ILE A 183 22.04 20.46 -2.97
CA ILE A 183 23.30 19.95 -3.52
C ILE A 183 23.24 19.94 -5.05
N LEU A 184 22.12 19.57 -5.63
CA LEU A 184 21.97 19.61 -7.08
C LEU A 184 22.05 21.03 -7.62
N LYS A 185 21.55 22.05 -6.92
CA LYS A 185 21.72 23.45 -7.33
C LYS A 185 23.19 23.89 -7.34
N THR A 186 24.00 23.43 -6.38
CA THR A 186 25.43 23.74 -6.38
C THR A 186 26.13 23.03 -7.54
N MET A 187 25.78 21.76 -7.79
CA MET A 187 26.28 21.01 -8.96
C MET A 187 25.85 21.63 -10.29
N ASP A 188 24.61 22.09 -10.42
CA ASP A 188 24.06 22.76 -11.62
C ASP A 188 24.89 24.02 -11.95
N ALA A 189 25.25 24.80 -10.93
CA ALA A 189 26.09 26.00 -11.08
C ALA A 189 27.50 25.64 -11.59
N LEU A 190 28.09 24.57 -11.06
CA LEU A 190 29.39 24.09 -11.51
C LEU A 190 29.33 23.54 -12.94
N MET A 191 28.31 22.75 -13.27
CA MET A 191 28.14 22.16 -14.59
C MET A 191 27.97 23.20 -15.69
N THR A 192 27.48 24.39 -15.35
CA THR A 192 27.37 25.52 -16.29
C THR A 192 28.74 25.96 -16.83
N MET A 193 29.85 25.74 -16.12
CA MET A 193 31.20 26.00 -16.64
C MET A 193 31.54 25.15 -17.87
N LEU A 194 30.91 23.99 -18.04
CA LEU A 194 31.10 23.14 -19.22
C LEU A 194 30.27 23.58 -20.43
N GLN A 195 29.40 24.58 -20.32
CA GLN A 195 28.50 25.00 -21.40
C GLN A 195 29.23 25.27 -22.73
N PHE A 196 30.43 25.85 -22.67
CA PHE A 196 31.25 26.17 -23.84
C PHE A 196 32.45 25.22 -24.01
N THR A 197 32.94 24.63 -22.91
CA THR A 197 34.11 23.75 -22.90
C THR A 197 33.76 22.33 -23.33
N ASP A 198 32.64 21.79 -22.86
CA ASP A 198 32.09 20.49 -23.22
C ASP A 198 30.55 20.55 -23.30
N PRO A 199 30.03 21.02 -24.46
CA PRO A 199 28.59 21.23 -24.63
C PRO A 199 27.76 19.95 -24.56
N GLU A 200 28.34 18.79 -24.87
CA GLU A 200 27.62 17.52 -24.89
C GLU A 200 27.39 16.99 -23.48
N VAL A 201 28.40 17.08 -22.60
CA VAL A 201 28.25 16.75 -21.17
C VAL A 201 27.25 17.71 -20.51
N TYR A 202 27.34 19.01 -20.80
CA TYR A 202 26.39 20.01 -20.30
C TYR A 202 24.94 19.67 -20.68
N LYS A 203 24.65 19.44 -21.97
CA LYS A 203 23.27 19.14 -22.43
C LYS A 203 22.76 17.84 -21.84
N SER A 204 23.59 16.81 -21.80
CA SER A 204 23.22 15.50 -21.29
C SER A 204 22.91 15.55 -19.80
N TYR A 205 23.72 16.28 -19.02
CA TYR A 205 23.46 16.52 -17.59
C TYR A 205 22.09 17.18 -17.35
N PHE A 206 21.82 18.31 -18.00
CA PHE A 206 20.55 19.03 -17.79
C PHE A 206 19.34 18.26 -18.36
N SER A 207 19.55 17.41 -19.35
CA SER A 207 18.53 16.47 -19.83
C SER A 207 18.22 15.39 -18.79
N SER A 208 19.26 14.82 -18.16
CA SER A 208 19.14 13.87 -17.04
C SER A 208 18.45 14.48 -15.82
N ARG A 209 18.61 15.79 -15.60
CA ARG A 209 17.95 16.55 -14.52
C ARG A 209 16.46 16.79 -14.72
N LYS A 210 15.90 16.43 -15.89
CA LYS A 210 14.49 16.68 -16.21
C LYS A 210 13.57 15.68 -15.51
N ILE A 211 12.70 16.19 -14.62
CA ILE A 211 11.66 15.37 -13.99
C ILE A 211 10.59 15.02 -15.04
N ILE A 212 10.48 13.73 -15.36
CA ILE A 212 9.49 13.23 -16.30
C ILE A 212 8.12 13.15 -15.60
N ARG A 213 7.12 13.80 -16.20
CA ARG A 213 5.71 13.63 -15.83
C ARG A 213 5.02 12.90 -16.97
N PRO A 214 4.84 11.56 -16.91
CA PRO A 214 4.09 10.88 -17.94
C PRO A 214 2.67 11.46 -17.97
N GLY A 215 2.25 11.93 -19.16
CA GLY A 215 0.85 12.28 -19.39
C GLY A 215 0.04 11.00 -19.39
N TYR A 216 -0.77 10.79 -18.36
CA TYR A 216 -1.73 9.69 -18.37
C TYR A 216 -2.85 10.05 -19.34
N ARG A 217 -2.96 9.30 -20.43
CA ARG A 217 -4.19 9.26 -21.23
C ARG A 217 -5.13 8.27 -20.56
N THR A 218 -6.13 8.73 -19.81
CA THR A 218 -7.07 7.84 -19.14
C THR A 218 -8.02 7.25 -20.18
N LEU A 219 -8.27 5.95 -20.08
CA LEU A 219 -9.24 5.26 -20.93
C LEU A 219 -10.64 5.61 -20.42
N SER A 220 -11.31 6.57 -21.06
CA SER A 220 -12.56 7.14 -20.56
C SER A 220 -13.78 6.27 -20.84
N LEU A 221 -13.80 5.54 -21.97
CA LEU A 221 -14.94 4.71 -22.36
C LEU A 221 -14.47 3.39 -22.98
N ARG A 222 -15.02 2.27 -22.52
CA ARG A 222 -14.97 0.99 -23.21
C ARG A 222 -16.39 0.54 -23.50
N GLY A 223 -16.66 0.13 -24.72
CA GLY A 223 -17.90 -0.55 -25.03
C GLY A 223 -17.68 -1.89 -25.69
N LEU A 224 -18.64 -2.78 -25.50
CA LEU A 224 -18.76 -4.04 -26.22
C LEU A 224 -20.09 -4.02 -26.97
N VAL A 225 -20.06 -4.39 -28.25
CA VAL A 225 -21.25 -4.46 -29.11
C VAL A 225 -21.52 -5.90 -29.46
N THR A 226 -22.69 -6.40 -29.04
CA THR A 226 -23.13 -7.78 -29.26
C THR A 226 -24.47 -7.82 -29.99
N ASP A 227 -24.80 -8.95 -30.56
CA ASP A 227 -26.15 -9.25 -31.06
C ASP A 227 -27.07 -9.75 -29.93
N ALA A 228 -28.37 -9.90 -30.20
CA ALA A 228 -29.36 -10.50 -29.32
C ALA A 228 -28.99 -11.93 -28.87
N GLU A 229 -28.18 -12.62 -29.66
CA GLU A 229 -27.66 -13.98 -29.39
C GLU A 229 -26.32 -13.97 -28.64
N GLY A 230 -25.80 -12.78 -28.29
CA GLY A 230 -24.55 -12.60 -27.55
C GLY A 230 -23.28 -12.69 -28.40
N LEU A 231 -23.40 -12.85 -29.72
CA LEU A 231 -22.26 -12.87 -30.64
C LEU A 231 -21.69 -11.45 -30.84
N PRO A 232 -20.35 -11.26 -30.82
CA PRO A 232 -19.74 -9.94 -30.98
C PRO A 232 -19.89 -9.40 -32.40
N ILE A 233 -20.25 -8.12 -32.52
CA ILE A 233 -20.48 -7.47 -33.81
C ILE A 233 -19.22 -6.71 -34.24
N ALA A 234 -18.45 -7.31 -35.16
CA ALA A 234 -17.28 -6.68 -35.76
C ALA A 234 -17.64 -5.55 -36.74
N LYS A 235 -16.76 -4.54 -36.86
CA LYS A 235 -16.82 -3.45 -37.85
C LYS A 235 -18.10 -2.58 -37.80
N ALA A 236 -18.77 -2.50 -36.65
CA ALA A 236 -19.85 -1.53 -36.43
C ALA A 236 -19.25 -0.13 -36.26
N ASN A 237 -19.88 0.89 -36.86
CA ASN A 237 -19.47 2.28 -36.71
C ASN A 237 -20.02 2.83 -35.39
N VAL A 238 -19.14 3.28 -34.52
CA VAL A 238 -19.45 3.91 -33.23
C VAL A 238 -19.19 5.41 -33.35
N ILE A 239 -20.23 6.21 -33.20
CA ILE A 239 -20.22 7.66 -33.31
C ILE A 239 -20.58 8.24 -31.94
N ILE A 240 -19.73 9.12 -31.42
CA ILE A 240 -20.07 9.90 -30.22
C ILE A 240 -20.41 11.31 -30.64
N GLU A 241 -21.70 11.62 -30.67
CA GLU A 241 -22.24 12.84 -31.26
C GLU A 241 -21.67 14.10 -30.58
N ASN A 242 -21.64 14.12 -29.24
CA ASN A 242 -21.17 15.28 -28.48
C ASN A 242 -19.65 15.50 -28.52
N ALA A 243 -18.88 14.50 -28.97
CA ALA A 243 -17.41 14.58 -29.03
C ALA A 243 -16.87 14.57 -30.48
N ASN A 244 -17.75 14.37 -31.47
CA ASN A 244 -17.39 14.18 -32.88
C ASN A 244 -16.30 13.10 -33.09
N ILE A 245 -16.35 12.03 -32.28
CA ILE A 245 -15.39 10.92 -32.33
C ILE A 245 -16.03 9.77 -33.12
N TYR A 246 -15.28 9.24 -34.08
CA TYR A 246 -15.66 8.10 -34.91
C TYR A 246 -14.71 6.93 -34.64
N ARG A 247 -15.27 5.78 -34.28
CA ARG A 247 -14.55 4.52 -34.06
C ARG A 247 -15.26 3.37 -34.74
N LYS A 248 -14.53 2.27 -34.95
CA LYS A 248 -15.11 1.00 -35.40
C LYS A 248 -14.86 -0.05 -34.33
N THR A 249 -15.81 -0.97 -34.16
CA THR A 249 -15.63 -2.12 -33.29
C THR A 249 -14.60 -3.09 -33.87
N THR A 250 -13.82 -3.71 -32.99
CA THR A 250 -12.85 -4.77 -33.35
C THR A 250 -13.56 -6.08 -33.68
N ASP A 251 -12.81 -7.10 -34.10
CA ASP A 251 -13.36 -8.43 -34.40
C ASP A 251 -13.99 -9.13 -33.18
N VAL A 252 -13.72 -8.62 -31.97
CA VAL A 252 -14.32 -9.06 -30.70
C VAL A 252 -15.49 -8.15 -30.29
N GLY A 253 -15.95 -7.25 -31.17
CA GLY A 253 -17.08 -6.33 -30.90
C GLY A 253 -16.75 -5.18 -29.95
N GLY A 254 -15.50 -5.06 -29.50
CA GLY A 254 -15.07 -4.03 -28.54
C GLY A 254 -14.72 -2.70 -29.21
N PHE A 255 -14.95 -1.59 -28.51
CA PHE A 255 -14.40 -0.28 -28.85
C PHE A 255 -13.89 0.45 -27.61
N GLU A 256 -12.88 1.29 -27.81
CA GLU A 256 -12.21 2.04 -26.74
C GLU A 256 -12.00 3.50 -27.14
N ILE A 257 -12.31 4.41 -26.23
CA ILE A 257 -12.07 5.85 -26.36
C ILE A 257 -11.27 6.33 -25.16
N LYS A 258 -10.20 7.07 -25.48
CA LYS A 258 -9.30 7.71 -24.53
C LYS A 258 -9.64 9.19 -24.44
N ASP A 259 -9.36 9.81 -23.30
CA ASP A 259 -9.34 11.27 -23.12
C ASP A 259 -10.69 11.97 -23.39
N LEU A 260 -11.80 11.34 -23.00
CA LEU A 260 -13.12 11.97 -23.01
C LEU A 260 -13.32 12.75 -21.69
N ALA A 261 -13.70 14.03 -21.78
CA ALA A 261 -13.97 14.85 -20.60
C ALA A 261 -15.18 14.31 -19.82
N SER A 262 -15.29 14.61 -18.52
CA SER A 262 -16.47 14.22 -17.74
C SER A 262 -17.74 14.85 -18.32
N GLY A 263 -18.74 14.05 -18.64
CA GLY A 263 -19.97 14.52 -19.28
C GLY A 263 -20.88 13.39 -19.72
N MET A 264 -22.06 13.75 -20.21
CA MET A 264 -23.01 12.82 -20.81
C MET A 264 -22.78 12.76 -22.32
N TYR A 265 -22.54 11.56 -22.83
CA TYR A 265 -22.26 11.34 -24.25
C TYR A 265 -23.29 10.41 -24.85
N THR A 266 -23.87 10.84 -25.98
CA THR A 266 -24.70 9.98 -26.81
C THR A 266 -23.80 9.16 -27.72
N VAL A 267 -23.83 7.85 -27.54
CA VAL A 267 -23.13 6.86 -28.35
C VAL A 267 -24.14 6.28 -29.34
N THR A 268 -23.90 6.52 -30.63
CA THR A 268 -24.70 6.02 -31.74
C THR A 268 -23.93 4.93 -32.45
N ILE A 269 -24.51 3.74 -32.56
CA ILE A 269 -23.89 2.60 -33.24
C ILE A 269 -24.69 2.26 -34.49
N ASN A 270 -24.00 2.24 -35.62
CA ASN A 270 -24.56 1.92 -36.93
C ASN A 270 -23.78 0.79 -37.60
N LYS A 271 -24.49 -0.26 -38.00
CA LYS A 271 -23.97 -1.30 -38.89
C LYS A 271 -25.03 -1.67 -39.94
N PRO A 272 -24.68 -1.74 -41.24
CA PRO A 272 -25.58 -2.26 -42.27
C PRO A 272 -26.11 -3.65 -41.90
N GLY A 273 -27.44 -3.83 -41.94
CA GLY A 273 -28.13 -5.06 -41.53
C GLY A 273 -28.71 -5.04 -40.10
N PHE A 274 -28.31 -4.08 -39.27
CA PHE A 274 -28.78 -3.91 -37.89
C PHE A 274 -29.52 -2.58 -37.71
N VAL A 275 -30.45 -2.54 -36.75
CA VAL A 275 -31.14 -1.30 -36.37
C VAL A 275 -30.14 -0.38 -35.66
N GLU A 276 -30.08 0.90 -36.07
CA GLU A 276 -29.26 1.91 -35.41
C GLU A 276 -29.69 2.05 -33.94
N MET A 277 -28.72 1.99 -33.02
CA MET A 277 -28.97 2.16 -31.59
C MET A 277 -28.27 3.39 -31.06
N ARG A 278 -28.97 4.14 -30.20
CA ARG A 278 -28.45 5.31 -29.50
C ARG A 278 -28.54 5.10 -27.99
N THR A 279 -27.43 5.28 -27.29
CA THR A 279 -27.34 5.07 -25.85
C THR A 279 -26.61 6.23 -25.20
N VAL A 280 -27.15 6.76 -24.10
CA VAL A 280 -26.50 7.85 -23.37
C VAL A 280 -25.63 7.27 -22.26
N VAL A 281 -24.39 7.75 -22.17
CA VAL A 281 -23.40 7.23 -21.23
C VAL A 281 -22.81 8.38 -20.43
N ALA A 282 -22.84 8.23 -19.11
CA ALA A 282 -22.13 9.11 -18.21
C ALA A 282 -20.65 8.72 -18.17
N VAL A 283 -19.76 9.64 -18.52
CA VAL A 283 -18.32 9.49 -18.35
C VAL A 283 -17.87 10.38 -17.20
N THR A 284 -17.16 9.79 -16.23
CA THR A 284 -16.59 10.52 -15.10
C THR A 284 -15.07 10.52 -15.21
N ALA A 285 -14.41 11.59 -14.75
CA ALA A 285 -12.96 11.75 -14.90
C ALA A 285 -12.13 10.73 -14.08
N THR A 286 -12.76 10.06 -13.12
CA THR A 286 -12.11 9.20 -12.12
C THR A 286 -12.38 7.71 -12.31
N GLN A 287 -13.34 7.32 -13.16
CA GLN A 287 -13.69 5.91 -13.40
C GLN A 287 -13.87 5.64 -14.89
N ARG A 288 -13.39 4.47 -15.33
CA ARG A 288 -13.66 3.95 -16.68
C ARG A 288 -15.15 3.60 -16.77
N SER A 289 -15.86 4.20 -17.72
CA SER A 289 -17.23 3.79 -18.03
C SER A 289 -17.21 2.60 -18.99
N GLU A 290 -17.88 1.52 -18.60
CA GLU A 290 -18.06 0.32 -19.43
C GLU A 290 -19.53 0.22 -19.88
N ILE A 291 -19.74 -0.09 -21.17
CA ILE A 291 -21.08 -0.19 -21.75
C ILE A 291 -21.17 -1.46 -22.58
N ASN A 292 -22.22 -2.24 -22.37
CA ASN A 292 -22.56 -3.33 -23.28
C ASN A 292 -23.78 -2.90 -24.09
N ILE A 293 -23.67 -2.92 -25.41
CA ILE A 293 -24.71 -2.47 -26.32
C ILE A 293 -25.14 -3.66 -27.19
N VAL A 294 -26.43 -3.97 -27.17
CA VAL A 294 -27.01 -5.08 -27.92
C VAL A 294 -27.72 -4.51 -29.14
N LEU A 295 -27.29 -4.86 -30.35
CA LEU A 295 -28.01 -4.49 -31.58
C LEU A 295 -29.02 -5.58 -31.94
N SER A 296 -30.10 -5.18 -32.63
CA SER A 296 -31.07 -6.11 -33.20
C SER A 296 -31.02 -6.05 -34.72
N GLU A 297 -31.14 -7.21 -35.37
CA GLU A 297 -31.24 -7.28 -36.83
C GLU A 297 -32.52 -6.61 -37.35
N VAL A 298 -32.44 -5.96 -38.51
CA VAL A 298 -33.62 -5.37 -39.15
C VAL A 298 -34.49 -6.51 -39.66
N ALA A 299 -35.65 -6.74 -39.02
CA ALA A 299 -36.60 -7.74 -39.46
C ALA A 299 -37.02 -7.48 -40.92
N ASN A 300 -36.55 -8.33 -41.83
CA ASN A 300 -36.92 -8.28 -43.24
C ASN A 300 -38.38 -8.77 -43.34
N LYS A 301 -39.33 -7.84 -43.33
CA LYS A 301 -40.74 -8.14 -43.61
C LYS A 301 -40.89 -8.43 -45.11
N THR A 302 -40.65 -9.68 -45.51
CA THR A 302 -41.24 -10.18 -46.77
C THR A 302 -42.73 -10.39 -46.54
N ALA A 303 -43.51 -9.40 -46.96
CA ALA A 303 -44.95 -9.48 -47.03
C ALA A 303 -45.36 -10.57 -48.03
N LYS A 304 -46.14 -11.52 -47.52
CA LYS A 304 -46.97 -12.48 -48.23
C LYS A 304 -47.95 -11.71 -49.14
N VAL A 305 -47.91 -11.93 -50.46
CA VAL A 305 -49.02 -11.58 -51.37
C VAL A 305 -49.20 -12.75 -52.35
N ALA A 306 -50.47 -13.08 -52.53
CA ALA A 306 -51.11 -14.21 -53.22
C ALA A 306 -50.53 -14.60 -54.58
#